data_AF-A0A7S3ZHS8-F1
#
_entry.id   AF-A0A7S3ZHS8-F1
#
_cell.length_a   1.000
_cell.length_b   1.000
_cell.length_c   1.000
_cell.angle_alpha   90.00
_cell.angle_beta   90.00
_cell.angle_gamma   90.00
#
_symmetry.space_group_name_H-M   'P 1'
#
loop_
_entity.id
_entity.type
_entity.pdbx_description
1 polymer ?
#
loop_
_entity_poly.entity_id
_entity_poly.type
_entity_poly.pdbx_seq_one_letter_code
_entity_poly.pdbx_strand_id
1 'polypeptide(L)'
;VIPEIVRDLSSKRVLTMSFEPGCLITNSERITKEGVSTKDVARLLTAVFAELMFNSGFVHCDPHPGNVLVRPAPSGARGRGGTKAPQIVLLDHGLYRQIGPDVRVNLCELWKGIV
;
A
#
# COMPACT_ATOMS: atom_id res chain seq x y z
N VAL A 1 -6.39 -0.01 -1.35
CA VAL A 1 -7.53 0.93 -1.30
C VAL A 1 -7.04 2.24 -0.73
N ILE A 2 -7.60 3.35 -1.19
CA ILE A 2 -7.31 4.70 -0.70
C ILE A 2 -8.62 5.20 -0.10
N PRO A 3 -8.65 5.67 1.16
CA PRO A 3 -9.84 6.24 1.76
C PRO A 3 -10.41 7.39 0.92
N GLU A 4 -11.73 7.45 0.77
CA GLU A 4 -12.38 8.53 0.04
C GLU A 4 -12.37 9.81 0.86
N ILE A 5 -12.11 10.95 0.21
CA ILE A 5 -12.09 12.25 0.88
C ILE A 5 -13.53 12.77 1.05
N VAL A 6 -13.94 13.04 2.30
CA VAL A 6 -15.20 13.71 2.60
C VAL A 6 -14.98 15.21 2.54
N ARG A 7 -15.15 15.78 1.33
CA ARG A 7 -14.80 17.18 1.03
C ARG A 7 -15.53 18.20 1.90
N ASP A 8 -16.81 17.97 2.18
CA ASP A 8 -17.65 18.89 2.97
C ASP A 8 -17.23 19.00 4.44
N LEU A 9 -16.51 17.99 4.95
CA LEU A 9 -15.95 17.97 6.30
C LEU A 9 -14.45 18.29 6.33
N SER A 10 -13.86 18.57 5.16
CA SER A 10 -12.43 18.86 5.03
C SER A 10 -12.17 20.37 4.89
N SER A 11 -11.02 20.82 5.39
CA SER A 11 -10.56 22.21 5.32
C SER A 11 -9.04 22.26 5.13
N LYS A 12 -8.45 23.45 5.14
CA LYS A 12 -6.99 23.62 5.05
C LYS A 12 -6.21 22.98 6.21
N ARG A 13 -6.85 22.72 7.36
CA ARG A 13 -6.20 22.20 8.58
C ARG A 13 -6.81 20.90 9.10
N VAL A 14 -7.84 20.39 8.45
CA VAL A 14 -8.54 19.15 8.84
C VAL A 14 -8.84 18.37 7.56
N LEU A 15 -8.36 17.13 7.48
CA LEU A 15 -8.70 16.21 6.41
C LEU A 15 -9.62 15.13 6.98
N THR A 16 -10.81 14.98 6.40
CA THR A 16 -11.76 13.92 6.77
C THR A 16 -11.88 12.92 5.62
N MET A 17 -11.79 11.63 5.96
CA MET A 17 -11.84 10.54 4.98
C MET A 17 -12.79 9.44 5.42
N SER A 18 -13.14 8.53 4.51
CA SER A 18 -13.87 7.30 4.83
C SER A 18 -13.12 6.52 5.92
N PHE A 19 -13.90 5.97 6.85
CA PHE A 19 -13.33 5.07 7.84
C PHE A 19 -13.05 3.71 7.21
N GLU A 20 -11.78 3.30 7.21
CA GLU A 20 -11.37 2.02 6.69
C GLU A 20 -11.02 1.04 7.82
N PRO A 21 -11.75 -0.09 7.97
CA PRO A 21 -11.37 -1.11 8.93
C PRO A 21 -10.07 -1.81 8.50
N GLY A 22 -9.29 -2.23 9.48
CA GLY A 22 -8.06 -3.00 9.29
C GLY A 22 -7.20 -3.00 10.56
N CYS A 23 -6.01 -3.58 10.49
CA CYS A 23 -4.97 -3.39 11.48
C CYS A 23 -3.69 -2.85 10.88
N LEU A 24 -2.85 -2.27 11.73
CA LEU A 24 -1.50 -1.86 11.35
C LEU A 24 -0.75 -3.04 10.72
N ILE A 25 -0.02 -2.75 9.64
CA ILE A 25 0.78 -3.75 8.93
C ILE A 25 1.83 -4.44 9.81
N THR A 26 2.22 -3.80 10.92
CA THR A 26 3.15 -4.33 11.92
C THR A 26 2.53 -5.38 12.84
N ASN A 27 1.19 -5.49 12.88
CA ASN A 27 0.50 -6.45 13.76
C ASN A 27 0.33 -7.81 13.06
N SER A 28 1.43 -8.55 12.99
CA SER A 28 1.48 -9.88 12.37
C SER A 28 0.51 -10.88 12.99
N GLU A 29 0.32 -10.85 14.30
CA GLU A 29 -0.59 -11.74 15.03
C GLU A 29 -2.06 -11.53 14.62
N ARG A 30 -2.49 -10.28 14.49
CA ARG A 30 -3.87 -10.00 14.07
C ARG A 30 -4.08 -10.36 12.59
N ILE A 31 -3.08 -10.09 11.74
CA ILE A 31 -3.13 -10.45 10.31
C ILE A 31 -3.34 -11.97 10.15
N THR A 32 -2.56 -12.78 10.87
CA THR A 32 -2.70 -14.25 10.80
C THR A 32 -4.03 -14.72 11.40
N LYS A 33 -4.48 -14.11 12.51
CA LYS A 33 -5.79 -14.39 13.13
C LYS A 33 -6.97 -14.08 12.21
N GLU A 34 -6.87 -13.07 11.36
CA GLU A 34 -7.88 -12.74 10.34
C GLU A 34 -7.86 -13.69 9.13
N GLY A 35 -6.90 -14.63 9.10
CA GLY A 35 -6.76 -15.66 8.07
C GLY A 35 -5.96 -15.21 6.85
N VAL A 36 -5.15 -14.16 6.99
CA VAL A 36 -4.30 -13.59 5.93
C VAL A 36 -2.84 -14.01 6.15
N SER A 37 -2.13 -14.32 5.06
CA SER A 37 -0.70 -14.60 5.14
C SER A 37 0.13 -13.31 5.19
N THR A 38 0.98 -13.16 6.20
CA THR A 38 1.94 -12.05 6.30
C THR A 38 2.92 -12.01 5.11
N LYS A 39 3.23 -13.18 4.53
CA LYS A 39 4.05 -13.27 3.31
C LYS A 39 3.33 -12.69 2.09
N ASP A 40 2.03 -12.94 1.97
CA ASP A 40 1.23 -12.36 0.89
C ASP A 40 1.06 -10.85 1.06
N VAL A 41 0.95 -10.37 2.30
CA VAL A 41 0.95 -8.94 2.63
C VAL A 41 2.26 -8.28 2.19
N ALA A 42 3.41 -8.85 2.59
CA ALA A 42 4.72 -8.33 2.20
C ALA A 42 4.88 -8.29 0.67
N ARG A 43 4.49 -9.36 -0.02
CA ARG A 43 4.53 -9.43 -1.49
C ARG A 43 3.64 -8.36 -2.13
N LEU A 44 2.44 -8.17 -1.62
CA LEU A 44 1.52 -7.15 -2.13
C LEU A 44 2.07 -5.74 -1.89
N LEU A 45 2.63 -5.46 -0.71
CA LEU A 45 3.24 -4.18 -0.39
C LEU A 45 4.40 -3.89 -1.35
N THR A 46 5.33 -4.84 -1.52
CA THR A 46 6.44 -4.70 -2.46
C THR A 46 5.94 -4.46 -3.88
N ALA A 47 4.91 -5.18 -4.33
CA ALA A 47 4.34 -5.00 -5.66
C ALA A 47 3.73 -3.60 -5.84
N VAL A 48 3.02 -3.07 -4.83
CA VAL A 48 2.47 -1.71 -4.86
C VAL A 48 3.58 -0.67 -4.99
N PHE A 49 4.63 -0.74 -4.15
CA PHE A 49 5.72 0.23 -4.22
C PHE A 49 6.57 0.10 -5.49
N ALA A 50 6.78 -1.12 -5.99
CA ALA A 50 7.43 -1.34 -7.28
C ALA A 50 6.62 -0.74 -8.43
N GLU A 51 5.29 -0.89 -8.41
CA GLU A 51 4.39 -0.29 -9.40
C GLU A 51 4.46 1.25 -9.37
N LEU A 52 4.47 1.84 -8.16
CA LEU A 52 4.61 3.28 -7.97
C LEU A 52 5.95 3.80 -8.52
N MET A 53 7.04 3.07 -8.27
CA MET A 53 8.39 3.49 -8.64
C MET A 53 8.73 3.24 -10.11
N PHE A 54 8.57 2.01 -10.58
CA PHE A 54 9.09 1.58 -11.88
C PHE A 54 8.09 1.78 -13.01
N ASN A 55 6.79 1.68 -12.74
CA ASN A 55 5.77 1.77 -13.78
C ASN A 55 5.12 3.17 -13.85
N SER A 56 4.40 3.56 -12.80
CA SER A 56 3.68 4.84 -12.81
C SER A 56 4.62 6.05 -12.73
N GLY A 57 5.70 5.94 -11.96
CA GLY A 57 6.56 7.08 -11.61
C GLY A 57 5.95 8.03 -10.58
N PHE A 58 4.80 7.68 -9.98
CA PHE A 58 4.18 8.43 -8.90
C PHE A 58 4.57 7.81 -7.56
N VAL A 59 5.72 8.23 -7.02
CA VAL A 59 6.38 7.56 -5.91
C VAL A 59 5.88 8.08 -4.58
N HIS A 60 5.35 7.19 -3.74
CA HIS A 60 5.09 7.48 -2.34
C HIS A 60 6.42 7.51 -1.58
N CYS A 61 6.84 8.68 -1.11
CA CYS A 61 8.15 8.89 -0.52
C CYS A 61 8.24 8.57 0.97
N ASP A 62 7.10 8.31 1.64
CA ASP A 62 7.07 7.97 3.07
C ASP A 62 6.30 6.66 3.38
N PRO A 63 6.88 5.47 3.13
CA PRO A 63 6.24 4.18 3.40
C PRO A 63 6.18 3.83 4.90
N HIS A 64 5.94 4.80 5.78
CA HIS A 64 5.89 4.58 7.22
C HIS A 64 4.81 3.54 7.59
N PRO A 65 5.11 2.54 8.45
CA PRO A 65 4.15 1.47 8.75
C PRO A 65 2.83 1.96 9.38
N GLY A 66 2.85 3.14 10.02
CA GLY A 66 1.65 3.78 10.56
C GLY A 66 0.62 4.19 9.51
N ASN A 67 1.04 4.34 8.25
CA ASN A 67 0.18 4.78 7.14
C ASN A 67 -0.48 3.60 6.41
N VAL A 68 -0.22 2.37 6.86
CA VAL A 68 -0.60 1.15 6.15
C VAL A 68 -1.42 0.24 7.05
N LEU A 69 -2.69 0.06 6.67
CA LEU A 69 -3.54 -0.96 7.27
C LEU A 69 -3.68 -2.18 6.36
N VAL A 70 -3.97 -3.32 6.98
CA VAL A 70 -4.18 -4.59 6.33
C VAL A 70 -5.52 -5.16 6.79
N ARG A 71 -6.26 -5.74 5.85
CA ARG A 71 -7.45 -6.56 6.10
C ARG A 71 -7.57 -7.65 5.04
N PRO A 72 -8.40 -8.69 5.25
CA PRO A 72 -8.84 -9.57 4.18
C PRO A 72 -9.55 -8.79 3.06
N ALA A 73 -9.32 -9.18 1.81
CA ALA A 73 -10.01 -8.61 0.67
C ALA A 73 -11.53 -8.87 0.77
N PRO A 74 -12.39 -7.83 0.63
CA PRO A 74 -13.84 -7.99 0.74
C PRO A 74 -14.46 -8.93 -0.31
N SER A 75 -13.79 -9.12 -1.45
CA SER A 75 -14.23 -9.98 -2.54
C SER A 75 -14.24 -11.48 -2.18
N GLY A 76 -13.68 -11.86 -1.02
CA GLY A 76 -13.52 -13.27 -0.66
C GLY A 76 -12.46 -14.01 -1.49
N ALA A 77 -11.68 -13.29 -2.28
CA ALA A 77 -10.58 -13.85 -3.05
C ALA A 77 -9.60 -14.61 -2.15
N ARG A 78 -9.06 -15.71 -2.67
CA ARG A 78 -8.08 -16.53 -1.97
C ARG A 78 -6.66 -16.04 -2.25
N GLY A 79 -5.87 -15.94 -1.20
CA GLY A 79 -4.43 -15.77 -1.24
C GLY A 79 -3.72 -17.10 -1.51
N ARG A 80 -2.40 -17.09 -1.41
CA ARG A 80 -1.60 -18.31 -1.57
C ARG A 80 -1.79 -19.23 -0.37
N GLY A 81 -1.64 -20.53 -0.60
CA GLY A 81 -1.78 -21.54 0.44
C GLY A 81 -3.18 -21.62 1.06
N GLY A 82 -4.21 -21.21 0.33
CA GLY A 82 -5.61 -21.25 0.80
C GLY A 82 -5.99 -20.16 1.80
N THR A 83 -5.09 -19.24 2.14
CA THR A 83 -5.39 -18.08 3.00
C THR A 83 -6.34 -17.10 2.31
N LYS A 84 -6.87 -16.10 3.03
CA LYS A 84 -7.61 -15.00 2.42
C LYS A 84 -6.64 -14.04 1.73
N ALA A 85 -7.02 -13.51 0.57
CA ALA A 85 -6.21 -12.51 -0.11
C ALA A 85 -6.11 -11.25 0.76
N PRO A 86 -4.93 -10.63 0.91
CA PRO A 86 -4.79 -9.37 1.62
C PRO A 86 -5.33 -8.21 0.77
N GLN A 87 -5.83 -7.18 1.45
CA GLN A 87 -6.05 -5.85 0.92
C GLN A 87 -5.30 -4.84 1.79
N ILE A 88 -4.50 -3.99 1.15
CA ILE A 88 -3.79 -2.89 1.80
C ILE A 88 -4.67 -1.63 1.75
N VAL A 89 -4.75 -0.91 2.85
CA VAL A 89 -5.29 0.44 2.96
C VAL A 89 -4.12 1.41 3.14
N LEU A 90 -3.98 2.38 2.25
CA LEU A 90 -2.93 3.39 2.33
C LEU A 90 -3.55 4.72 2.73
N LEU A 91 -3.22 5.20 3.93
CA LEU A 91 -3.87 6.34 4.60
C LEU A 91 -3.25 7.67 4.23
N ASP A 92 -1.92 7.74 4.24
CA ASP A 92 -1.18 8.97 3.99
C ASP A 92 -0.90 9.11 2.49
N HIS A 93 -1.08 10.32 2.00
CA HIS A 93 -0.83 10.71 0.63
C HIS A 93 -0.15 12.08 0.53
N GLY A 94 0.48 12.55 1.61
CA GLY A 94 1.08 13.89 1.72
C GLY A 94 2.46 14.02 1.09
N LEU A 95 3.18 12.91 0.89
CA LEU A 95 4.55 12.89 0.39
C LEU A 95 4.70 12.06 -0.88
N TYR A 96 4.27 12.62 -2.01
CA TYR A 96 4.51 12.04 -3.33
C TYR A 96 5.52 12.85 -4.12
N ARG A 97 6.24 12.15 -5.00
CA ARG A 97 6.99 12.76 -6.10
C ARG A 97 6.71 12.06 -7.40
N GLN A 98 6.62 12.85 -8.47
CA GLN A 98 6.61 12.32 -9.82
C GLN A 98 8.03 12.28 -10.36
N ILE A 99 8.46 11.12 -10.86
CA ILE A 99 9.75 10.94 -11.52
C ILE A 99 9.57 10.75 -13.03
N GLY A 100 10.48 11.35 -13.79
CA GLY A 100 10.45 11.30 -15.25
C GLY A 100 10.81 9.91 -15.80
N PRO A 101 10.43 9.60 -17.06
CA PRO A 101 10.69 8.31 -17.69
C PRO A 101 12.16 7.89 -17.65
N ASP A 102 13.09 8.81 -17.91
CA ASP A 102 14.54 8.52 -17.93
C ASP A 102 15.03 8.04 -16.56
N VAL A 103 14.57 8.69 -15.49
CA VAL A 103 14.91 8.30 -14.11
C VAL A 103 14.36 6.90 -13.81
N ARG A 104 13.13 6.59 -14.24
CA ARG A 104 12.55 5.24 -14.04
C ARG A 104 13.32 4.17 -14.78
N VAL A 105 13.66 4.40 -16.05
CA VAL A 105 14.44 3.43 -16.85
C VAL A 105 15.80 3.20 -16.22
N ASN A 106 16.49 4.27 -15.81
CA ASN A 106 17.78 4.16 -15.12
C ASN A 106 17.67 3.41 -13.78
N LEU A 107 16.60 3.63 -13.01
CA LEU A 107 16.32 2.89 -11.78
C LEU A 107 16.05 1.39 -12.06
N CYS A 108 15.33 1.07 -13.13
CA CYS A 108 15.11 -0.32 -13.55
C CYS A 108 16.42 -1.01 -13.93
N GLU A 109 17.28 -0.34 -14.71
CA GLU A 109 18.59 -0.90 -15.10
C GLU A 109 19.53 -1.03 -13.89
N LEU A 110 19.53 -0.05 -12.98
CA LEU A 110 20.27 -0.16 -11.72
C LEU A 110 19.79 -1.38 -10.92
N TRP A 111 18.48 -1.55 -10.77
CA TRP A 111 17.93 -2.68 -10.02
C TRP A 111 18.30 -4.02 -10.66
N LYS A 112 18.16 -4.14 -12.00
CA LYS A 112 18.59 -5.32 -12.76
C LYS A 112 20.08 -5.62 -12.63
N GLY A 113 20.93 -4.62 -12.41
CA GLY A 113 22.36 -4.81 -12.21
C GLY A 113 22.76 -5.25 -10.80
N ILE A 114 21.87 -5.09 -9.81
CA ILE A 114 22.11 -5.49 -8.41
C ILE A 114 21.71 -6.94 -8.15
N VAL A 115 20.64 -7.43 -8.79
CA VAL A 115 20.09 -8.80 -8.60
C VAL A 115 20.62 -9.76 -9.65
#